data_AF-A0A0F2NFX9-F1
#
_entry.id   AF-A0A0F2NFX9-F1
#
_cell.length_a   1.000
_cell.length_b   1.000
_cell.length_c   1.000
_cell.angle_alpha   90.00
_cell.angle_beta   90.00
_cell.angle_gamma   90.00
#
_symmetry.space_group_name_H-M   'P 1'
#
loop_
_entity.id
_entity.type
_entity.pdbx_description
1 polymer ?
#
loop_
_entity_poly.entity_id
_entity_poly.type
_entity_poly.pdbx_seq_one_letter_code
_entity_poly.pdbx_strand_id
1 'polypeptide(L)'
;MSVIFFLFIPPGAQSTNLPEDLSKFKYRSLLTSLDASERSTDFIALSDFEAGNQDDADHNASLEYLTSRPDLLDRIRDDLGSKEIQWQLEELSYRLLYVPESRKEVAGLFTEYCHETIEDLLDRTGLVNPYSSISILRDNIGNDTEELGIKAVIVQDLAREYVARYRFSGASEKRIEIGFSGRQPINEVGSYSSHLQYSEKNGNWQFLRNRQTVWKSVSANPYTVLMTPLEETLHIALRGYTEKAILAAVIARKEFPSLQEIQDVVEEWLAVEEAIVGGLVYFLVPDVVIKRIPDLPREWIQADLDTKAKFPKYRFLPKAIKMIKGYGLKESIHLYGQDPVATRHLLNEPT
;
A
#
# COMPACT_ATOMS: atom_id res chain seq x y z
N MET A 1 60.88 20.29 -31.34
CA MET A 1 60.91 20.53 -29.88
C MET A 1 59.48 20.79 -29.44
N SER A 2 58.89 19.82 -28.74
CA SER A 2 57.50 19.85 -28.29
C SER A 2 57.39 20.77 -27.08
N VAL A 3 56.56 21.82 -27.19
CA VAL A 3 56.22 22.69 -26.06
C VAL A 3 54.79 22.36 -25.64
N ILE A 4 54.70 21.79 -24.43
CA ILE A 4 53.46 21.47 -23.73
C ILE A 4 53.00 22.75 -23.04
N PHE A 5 51.77 23.19 -23.32
CA PHE A 5 51.13 24.30 -22.60
C PHE A 5 50.46 23.78 -21.33
N PHE A 6 50.85 24.32 -20.18
CA PHE A 6 50.11 24.20 -18.92
C PHE A 6 48.97 25.22 -18.92
N LEU A 7 47.74 24.73 -18.88
CA LEU A 7 46.55 25.55 -18.63
C LEU A 7 46.30 25.61 -17.12
N PHE A 8 46.62 26.75 -16.53
CA PHE A 8 46.21 27.11 -15.18
C PHE A 8 44.71 27.38 -15.15
N ILE A 9 43.99 26.64 -14.30
CA ILE A 9 42.58 26.89 -13.97
C ILE A 9 42.55 28.02 -12.93
N PRO A 10 41.86 29.15 -13.18
CA PRO A 10 41.67 30.17 -12.15
C PRO A 10 40.70 29.65 -11.07
N PRO A 11 40.99 29.85 -9.77
CA PRO A 11 40.04 29.54 -8.70
C PRO A 11 39.01 30.67 -8.65
N GLY A 12 37.81 30.41 -9.16
CA GLY A 12 36.76 31.42 -9.19
C GLY A 12 35.55 31.03 -10.02
N ALA A 13 34.99 29.85 -9.80
CA ALA A 13 33.59 29.60 -10.16
C ALA A 13 32.75 29.84 -8.91
N GLN A 14 32.15 31.02 -8.85
CA GLN A 14 31.09 31.32 -7.89
C GLN A 14 30.00 30.26 -8.03
N SER A 15 29.60 29.71 -6.87
CA SER A 15 28.33 29.02 -6.67
C SER A 15 27.22 29.77 -7.40
N THR A 16 26.67 29.20 -8.48
CA THR A 16 25.39 29.65 -9.00
C THR A 16 24.35 29.23 -7.97
N ASN A 17 24.10 30.11 -7.00
CA ASN A 17 22.90 30.05 -6.19
C ASN A 17 21.72 30.12 -7.16
N LEU A 18 21.08 28.98 -7.41
CA LEU A 18 19.74 28.95 -7.99
C LEU A 18 18.86 29.86 -7.13
N PRO A 19 18.05 30.76 -7.72
CA PRO A 19 17.14 31.60 -6.95
C PRO A 19 16.27 30.73 -6.04
N GLU A 20 16.13 31.11 -4.76
CA GLU A 20 15.31 30.44 -3.71
C GLU A 20 13.84 30.21 -4.08
N ASP A 21 13.41 30.58 -5.29
CA ASP A 21 12.01 30.57 -5.73
C ASP A 21 11.69 29.58 -6.85
N LEU A 22 12.68 29.01 -7.56
CA LEU A 22 12.42 28.01 -8.60
C LEU A 22 12.26 26.59 -8.04
N SER A 23 12.86 26.29 -6.88
CA SER A 23 12.72 24.98 -6.21
C SER A 23 11.27 24.71 -5.79
N LYS A 24 10.49 25.75 -5.46
CA LYS A 24 9.07 25.64 -5.06
C LYS A 24 8.13 25.21 -6.19
N PHE A 25 8.57 25.26 -7.44
CA PHE A 25 7.76 24.86 -8.60
C PHE A 25 8.28 23.60 -9.30
N LYS A 26 9.40 23.05 -8.82
CA LYS A 26 10.05 21.85 -9.37
C LYS A 26 9.07 20.69 -9.57
N TYR A 27 8.18 20.49 -8.59
CA TYR A 27 7.24 19.37 -8.58
C TYR A 27 5.88 19.70 -9.18
N ARG A 28 5.68 20.91 -9.72
CA ARG A 28 4.38 21.33 -10.27
C ARG A 28 3.94 20.46 -11.44
N SER A 29 4.89 20.00 -12.27
CA SER A 29 4.61 19.10 -13.39
C SER A 29 4.06 17.73 -12.96
N LEU A 30 4.29 17.31 -11.70
CA LEU A 30 3.70 16.06 -11.19
C LEU A 30 2.17 16.15 -11.11
N LEU A 31 1.57 17.33 -10.92
CA LEU A 31 0.11 17.45 -10.78
C LEU A 31 -0.65 16.95 -12.02
N THR A 32 -0.08 17.13 -13.21
CA THR A 32 -0.68 16.66 -14.46
C THR A 32 -0.29 15.22 -14.78
N SER A 33 0.93 14.82 -14.42
CA SER A 33 1.49 13.53 -14.83
C SER A 33 1.13 12.37 -13.91
N LEU A 34 0.64 12.64 -12.70
CA LEU A 34 0.18 11.61 -11.75
C LEU A 34 -1.31 11.25 -11.92
N ASP A 35 -2.01 11.85 -12.91
CA ASP A 35 -3.39 11.49 -13.26
C ASP A 35 -3.45 10.08 -13.89
N ALA A 36 -4.53 9.38 -13.59
CA ALA A 36 -4.91 8.09 -14.15
C ALA A 36 -5.21 8.11 -15.67
N SER A 37 -5.35 9.28 -16.29
CA SER A 37 -5.67 9.39 -17.73
C SER A 37 -4.61 8.79 -18.67
N GLU A 38 -3.37 8.60 -18.21
CA GLU A 38 -2.24 8.08 -19.01
C GLU A 38 -1.83 6.64 -18.63
N ARG A 39 -2.74 5.84 -18.06
CA ARG A 39 -2.44 4.46 -17.64
C ARG A 39 -2.09 3.56 -18.83
N SER A 40 -0.92 2.92 -18.78
CA SER A 40 -0.63 1.79 -19.65
C SER A 40 -1.36 0.53 -19.15
N THR A 41 -1.68 -0.37 -20.08
CA THR A 41 -2.32 -1.67 -19.82
C THR A 41 -1.33 -2.84 -19.90
N ASP A 42 -0.03 -2.54 -20.04
CA ASP A 42 1.04 -3.52 -20.23
C ASP A 42 1.54 -4.06 -18.89
N PHE A 43 0.67 -4.80 -18.22
CA PHE A 43 0.96 -5.39 -16.92
C PHE A 43 1.94 -6.55 -17.01
N ILE A 44 2.91 -6.56 -16.08
CA ILE A 44 3.92 -7.58 -15.87
C ILE A 44 3.69 -8.24 -14.51
N ALA A 45 3.97 -9.55 -14.39
CA ALA A 45 3.88 -10.24 -13.11
C ALA A 45 4.90 -9.68 -12.10
N LEU A 46 4.40 -9.31 -10.92
CA LEU A 46 5.22 -8.91 -9.78
C LEU A 46 5.46 -10.08 -8.83
N SER A 47 4.46 -10.96 -8.68
CA SER A 47 4.53 -12.15 -7.84
C SER A 47 4.16 -13.40 -8.64
N ASP A 48 4.50 -14.55 -8.08
CA ASP A 48 3.92 -15.83 -8.49
C ASP A 48 2.44 -15.92 -8.03
N PHE A 49 1.75 -16.93 -8.56
CA PHE A 49 0.40 -17.26 -8.11
C PHE A 49 0.43 -17.85 -6.70
N GLU A 50 -0.33 -17.24 -5.80
CA GLU A 50 -0.57 -17.72 -4.44
C GLU A 50 -2.01 -18.24 -4.34
N ALA A 51 -2.21 -19.25 -3.48
CA ALA A 51 -3.55 -19.75 -3.20
C ALA A 51 -4.37 -18.65 -2.51
N GLY A 52 -5.51 -18.32 -3.10
CA GLY A 52 -6.46 -17.38 -2.53
C GLY A 52 -7.37 -18.06 -1.53
N ASN A 53 -7.68 -17.34 -0.44
CA ASN A 53 -8.93 -17.59 0.27
C ASN A 53 -10.09 -17.25 -0.67
N GLN A 54 -11.28 -17.81 -0.44
CA GLN A 54 -12.47 -17.45 -1.23
C GLN A 54 -12.74 -15.94 -1.09
N ASP A 55 -12.25 -15.14 -2.03
CA ASP A 55 -12.61 -13.74 -2.16
C ASP A 55 -13.94 -13.70 -2.91
N ASP A 56 -14.99 -13.27 -2.21
CA ASP A 56 -16.35 -13.19 -2.74
C ASP A 56 -16.38 -12.37 -4.03
N ALA A 57 -15.52 -11.35 -4.19
CA ALA A 57 -15.53 -10.51 -5.38
C ALA A 57 -15.08 -11.27 -6.65
N ASP A 58 -13.99 -12.03 -6.58
CA ASP A 58 -13.45 -12.78 -7.71
C ASP A 58 -14.32 -13.99 -8.06
N HIS A 59 -14.89 -14.64 -7.04
CA HIS A 59 -15.89 -15.68 -7.21
C HIS A 59 -17.14 -15.12 -7.90
N ASN A 60 -17.69 -14.01 -7.40
CA ASN A 60 -18.88 -13.38 -7.97
C ASN A 60 -18.66 -12.90 -9.41
N ALA A 61 -17.50 -12.30 -9.73
CA ALA A 61 -17.17 -11.91 -11.11
C ALA A 61 -17.11 -13.11 -12.05
N SER A 62 -16.56 -14.24 -11.58
CA SER A 62 -16.54 -15.48 -12.36
C SER A 62 -17.94 -16.05 -12.58
N LEU A 63 -18.82 -16.00 -11.57
CA LEU A 63 -20.21 -16.41 -11.68
C LEU A 63 -21.03 -15.50 -12.61
N GLU A 64 -20.82 -14.19 -12.53
CA GLU A 64 -21.45 -13.22 -13.43
C GLU A 64 -21.05 -13.49 -14.88
N TYR A 65 -19.75 -13.72 -15.14
CA TYR A 65 -19.28 -14.10 -16.46
C TYR A 65 -19.94 -15.39 -16.95
N LEU A 66 -19.96 -16.44 -16.12
CA LEU A 66 -20.57 -17.73 -16.46
C LEU A 66 -22.06 -17.59 -16.78
N THR A 67 -22.81 -16.84 -15.97
CA THR A 67 -24.25 -16.64 -16.14
C THR A 67 -24.60 -15.72 -17.32
N SER A 68 -23.72 -14.78 -17.67
CA SER A 68 -23.86 -13.94 -18.86
C SER A 68 -23.61 -14.67 -20.19
N ARG A 69 -23.09 -15.90 -20.15
CA ARG A 69 -22.72 -16.72 -21.32
C ARG A 69 -23.52 -18.03 -21.38
N PRO A 70 -24.82 -17.97 -21.76
CA PRO A 70 -25.65 -19.16 -21.88
C PRO A 70 -25.09 -20.17 -22.89
N ASP A 71 -24.39 -19.70 -23.93
CA ASP A 71 -23.68 -20.53 -24.91
C ASP A 71 -22.62 -21.43 -24.26
N LEU A 72 -21.89 -20.91 -23.26
CA LEU A 72 -20.90 -21.67 -22.52
C LEU A 72 -21.59 -22.72 -21.64
N LEU A 73 -22.68 -22.36 -20.96
CA LEU A 73 -23.45 -23.28 -20.12
C LEU A 73 -24.05 -24.43 -20.93
N ASP A 74 -24.54 -24.17 -22.13
CA ASP A 74 -25.07 -25.20 -23.02
C ASP A 74 -23.97 -26.17 -23.48
N ARG A 75 -22.79 -25.66 -23.82
CA ARG A 75 -21.63 -26.52 -24.14
C ARG A 75 -21.22 -27.40 -22.96
N ILE A 76 -21.25 -26.86 -21.74
CA ILE A 76 -20.95 -27.62 -20.51
C ILE A 76 -22.00 -28.73 -20.32
N ARG A 77 -23.28 -28.43 -20.50
CA ARG A 77 -24.38 -29.41 -20.41
C ARG A 77 -24.23 -30.52 -21.44
N ASP A 78 -23.95 -30.16 -22.68
CA ASP A 78 -23.75 -31.10 -23.79
C ASP A 78 -22.55 -32.01 -23.51
N ASP A 79 -21.42 -31.43 -23.07
CA ASP A 79 -20.23 -32.20 -22.72
C ASP A 79 -20.49 -33.12 -21.53
N LEU A 80 -21.21 -32.67 -20.48
CA LEU A 80 -21.58 -33.51 -19.34
C LEU A 80 -22.63 -34.58 -19.68
N GLY A 81 -23.33 -34.42 -20.80
CA GLY A 81 -24.52 -35.21 -21.14
C GLY A 81 -25.66 -35.01 -20.14
N SER A 82 -25.76 -33.83 -19.54
CA SER A 82 -26.73 -33.55 -18.47
C SER A 82 -27.36 -32.17 -18.61
N LYS A 83 -28.69 -32.10 -18.48
CA LYS A 83 -29.42 -30.82 -18.52
C LYS A 83 -29.25 -30.02 -17.23
N GLU A 84 -29.20 -30.72 -16.11
CA GLU A 84 -28.92 -30.15 -14.80
C GLU A 84 -27.42 -30.25 -14.53
N ILE A 85 -26.83 -29.11 -14.21
CA ILE A 85 -25.41 -29.01 -13.89
C ILE A 85 -25.27 -28.42 -12.49
N GLN A 86 -24.33 -28.96 -11.74
CA GLN A 86 -23.85 -28.41 -10.49
C GLN A 86 -22.42 -27.96 -10.70
N TRP A 87 -22.00 -26.93 -9.98
CA TRP A 87 -20.62 -26.48 -10.02
C TRP A 87 -20.11 -26.14 -8.62
N GLN A 88 -18.81 -26.30 -8.44
CA GLN A 88 -18.11 -25.97 -7.22
C GLN A 88 -16.79 -25.29 -7.57
N LEU A 89 -16.44 -24.23 -6.83
CA LEU A 89 -15.11 -23.64 -6.87
C LEU A 89 -14.13 -24.60 -6.17
N GLU A 90 -13.15 -25.10 -6.92
CA GLU A 90 -12.12 -26.00 -6.41
C GLU A 90 -10.88 -25.24 -5.95
N GLU A 91 -10.47 -24.25 -6.73
CA GLU A 91 -9.23 -23.51 -6.50
C GLU A 91 -9.41 -22.06 -6.93
N LEU A 92 -8.96 -21.14 -6.09
CA LEU A 92 -8.76 -19.75 -6.44
C LEU A 92 -7.31 -19.42 -6.18
N SER A 93 -6.67 -18.74 -7.13
CA SER A 93 -5.30 -18.27 -6.98
C SER A 93 -5.19 -16.86 -7.53
N TYR A 94 -4.30 -16.07 -6.95
CA TYR A 94 -4.05 -14.69 -7.40
C TYR A 94 -2.56 -14.43 -7.54
N ARG A 95 -2.21 -13.45 -8.37
CA ARG A 95 -0.89 -12.83 -8.36
C ARG A 95 -1.00 -11.32 -8.53
N LEU A 96 0.01 -10.62 -8.02
CA LEU A 96 0.15 -9.19 -8.19
C LEU A 96 0.80 -8.91 -9.54
N LEU A 97 0.23 -7.95 -10.27
CA LEU A 97 0.75 -7.41 -11.50
C LEU A 97 1.07 -5.92 -11.33
N TYR A 98 2.05 -5.43 -12.08
CA TYR A 98 2.41 -4.03 -12.10
C TYR A 98 2.66 -3.52 -13.52
N VAL A 99 2.56 -2.22 -13.69
CA VAL A 99 3.01 -1.50 -14.89
C VAL A 99 4.28 -0.72 -14.52
N PRO A 100 5.42 -0.90 -15.22
CA PRO A 100 6.63 -0.12 -14.94
C PRO A 100 6.42 1.39 -15.13
N GLU A 101 7.04 2.21 -14.28
CA GLU A 101 7.07 3.66 -14.50
C GLU A 101 8.08 4.01 -15.60
N SER A 102 7.63 3.95 -16.85
CA SER A 102 8.47 4.21 -18.04
C SER A 102 8.62 5.70 -18.37
N ARG A 103 7.82 6.59 -17.76
CA ARG A 103 7.84 8.03 -18.00
C ARG A 103 9.02 8.64 -17.24
N LYS A 104 10.19 8.69 -17.90
CA LYS A 104 11.49 9.07 -17.29
C LYS A 104 11.43 10.33 -16.42
N GLU A 105 10.70 11.36 -16.85
CA GLU A 105 10.54 12.59 -16.09
C GLU A 105 9.75 12.38 -14.78
N VAL A 106 8.60 11.69 -14.85
CA VAL A 106 7.80 11.32 -13.67
C VAL A 106 8.61 10.46 -12.72
N ALA A 107 9.30 9.45 -13.28
CA ALA A 107 10.15 8.53 -12.53
C ALA A 107 11.21 9.29 -11.71
N GLY A 108 11.94 10.22 -12.34
CA GLY A 108 12.96 11.03 -11.66
C GLY A 108 12.35 11.97 -10.63
N LEU A 109 11.39 12.81 -11.04
CA LEU A 109 10.80 13.83 -10.18
C LEU A 109 10.04 13.23 -8.99
N PHE A 110 9.28 12.15 -9.19
CA PHE A 110 8.52 11.53 -8.11
C PHE A 110 9.44 10.82 -7.11
N THR A 111 10.50 10.14 -7.57
CA THR A 111 11.50 9.55 -6.66
C THR A 111 12.15 10.63 -5.79
N GLU A 112 12.57 11.73 -6.39
CA GLU A 112 13.18 12.85 -5.68
C GLU A 112 12.20 13.53 -4.71
N TYR A 113 10.95 13.72 -5.13
CA TYR A 113 9.86 14.20 -4.28
C TYR A 113 9.68 13.30 -3.04
N CYS A 114 9.65 11.98 -3.21
CA CYS A 114 9.52 11.04 -2.10
C CYS A 114 10.65 11.22 -1.09
N HIS A 115 11.89 11.30 -1.54
CA HIS A 115 13.04 11.53 -0.65
C HIS A 115 12.91 12.85 0.13
N GLU A 116 12.69 13.98 -0.55
CA GLU A 116 12.63 15.30 0.10
C GLU A 116 11.45 15.45 1.08
N THR A 117 10.31 14.82 0.77
CA THR A 117 9.12 14.91 1.61
C THR A 117 9.17 13.96 2.80
N ILE A 118 9.72 12.75 2.63
CA ILE A 118 9.95 11.80 3.72
C ILE A 118 10.97 12.38 4.70
N GLU A 119 12.05 13.00 4.22
CA GLU A 119 13.03 13.66 5.09
C GLU A 119 12.37 14.75 5.96
N ASP A 120 11.59 15.66 5.37
CA ASP A 120 10.87 16.71 6.13
C ASP A 120 9.85 16.12 7.12
N LEU A 121 9.16 15.04 6.74
CA LEU A 121 8.25 14.32 7.64
C LEU A 121 9.00 13.73 8.84
N LEU A 122 10.13 13.08 8.61
CA LEU A 122 10.95 12.45 9.66
C LEU A 122 11.53 13.51 10.60
N ASP A 123 12.01 14.65 10.08
CA ASP A 123 12.52 15.76 10.90
C ASP A 123 11.44 16.33 11.84
N ARG A 124 10.23 16.51 11.31
CA ARG A 124 9.10 17.06 12.08
C ARG A 124 8.58 16.09 13.13
N THR A 125 8.67 14.78 12.89
CA THR A 125 8.17 13.73 13.78
C THR A 125 9.23 13.20 14.74
N GLY A 126 10.52 13.31 14.40
CA GLY A 126 11.63 12.67 15.11
C GLY A 126 11.71 11.16 14.90
N LEU A 127 11.01 10.61 13.90
CA LEU A 127 11.04 9.18 13.57
C LEU A 127 12.33 8.83 12.79
N VAL A 128 12.73 7.56 12.88
CA VAL A 128 13.89 7.04 12.13
C VAL A 128 13.45 6.64 10.72
N ASN A 129 14.27 6.95 9.72
CA ASN A 129 14.02 6.52 8.34
C ASN A 129 13.98 4.99 8.25
N PRO A 130 12.85 4.38 7.85
CA PRO A 130 12.76 2.92 7.78
C PRO A 130 13.24 2.32 6.46
N TYR A 131 13.52 3.15 5.44
CA TYR A 131 13.82 2.68 4.10
C TYR A 131 15.32 2.43 3.89
N SER A 132 15.66 1.32 3.22
CA SER A 132 16.98 1.11 2.65
C SER A 132 17.10 1.74 1.26
N SER A 133 16.00 1.79 0.50
CA SER A 133 15.95 2.40 -0.82
C SER A 133 14.54 2.83 -1.20
N ILE A 134 14.46 3.86 -2.05
CA ILE A 134 13.26 4.29 -2.76
C ILE A 134 13.65 4.37 -4.23
N SER A 135 13.00 3.61 -5.10
CA SER A 135 13.41 3.53 -6.51
C SER A 135 12.31 3.02 -7.43
N ILE A 136 12.43 3.28 -8.73
CA ILE A 136 11.55 2.69 -9.74
C ILE A 136 11.93 1.23 -9.94
N LEU A 137 10.93 0.37 -10.19
CA LEU A 137 11.19 -1.01 -10.57
C LEU A 137 11.84 -1.07 -11.97
N ARG A 138 13.13 -1.45 -12.02
CA ARG A 138 13.90 -1.65 -13.25
C ARG A 138 14.29 -3.12 -13.35
N ASP A 139 13.33 -3.94 -13.78
CA ASP A 139 13.43 -5.38 -14.03
C ASP A 139 13.93 -6.26 -12.87
N ASN A 140 13.05 -7.15 -12.42
CA ASN A 140 13.23 -8.16 -11.38
C ASN A 140 13.42 -7.60 -9.96
N ILE A 141 12.44 -7.87 -9.09
CA ILE A 141 12.61 -7.66 -7.66
C ILE A 141 13.56 -8.74 -7.15
N GLY A 142 14.85 -8.39 -7.02
CA GLY A 142 15.79 -9.25 -6.32
C GLY A 142 15.34 -9.46 -4.86
N ASN A 143 15.23 -10.71 -4.44
CA ASN A 143 15.06 -11.09 -3.03
C ASN A 143 16.38 -10.92 -2.28
N ASP A 144 16.89 -9.69 -2.19
CA ASP A 144 18.05 -9.43 -1.34
C ASP A 144 17.57 -9.43 0.11
N THR A 145 17.74 -10.58 0.75
CA THR A 145 17.37 -10.84 2.14
C THR A 145 18.37 -10.24 3.14
N GLU A 146 19.51 -9.71 2.65
CA GLU A 146 20.63 -9.26 3.48
C GLU A 146 20.60 -7.77 3.87
N GLU A 147 19.87 -6.91 3.15
CA GLU A 147 19.82 -5.48 3.49
C GLU A 147 18.91 -5.20 4.72
N LEU A 148 19.41 -4.39 5.64
CA LEU A 148 18.63 -3.84 6.75
C LEU A 148 17.79 -2.66 6.25
N GLY A 149 16.46 -2.80 6.25
CA GLY A 149 15.51 -1.72 5.91
C GLY A 149 14.37 -2.21 5.03
N ILE A 150 13.53 -1.28 4.57
CA ILE A 150 12.46 -1.52 3.60
C ILE A 150 12.84 -0.96 2.22
N LYS A 151 12.64 -1.74 1.17
CA LYS A 151 12.74 -1.27 -0.21
C LYS A 151 11.38 -0.75 -0.67
N ALA A 152 11.26 0.54 -0.95
CA ALA A 152 10.08 1.12 -1.58
C ALA A 152 10.25 1.15 -3.10
N VAL A 153 9.30 0.55 -3.80
CA VAL A 153 9.34 0.37 -5.25
C VAL A 153 8.24 1.19 -5.90
N ILE A 154 8.60 2.09 -6.81
CA ILE A 154 7.68 2.92 -7.56
C ILE A 154 7.31 2.22 -8.87
N VAL A 155 6.02 2.07 -9.11
CA VAL A 155 5.42 1.53 -10.34
C VAL A 155 4.39 2.52 -10.87
N GLN A 156 4.00 2.40 -12.14
CA GLN A 156 2.92 3.21 -12.68
C GLN A 156 1.58 2.82 -12.05
N ASP A 157 1.17 1.56 -12.22
CA ASP A 157 -0.12 1.04 -11.74
C ASP A 157 0.02 -0.41 -11.23
N LEU A 158 -0.98 -0.87 -10.48
CA LEU A 158 -1.08 -2.23 -9.93
C LEU A 158 -2.42 -2.88 -10.30
N ALA A 159 -2.39 -4.18 -10.52
CA ALA A 159 -3.57 -5.00 -10.71
C ALA A 159 -3.40 -6.36 -10.06
N ARG A 160 -4.52 -6.98 -9.72
CA ARG A 160 -4.59 -8.38 -9.31
C ARG A 160 -5.03 -9.19 -10.51
N GLU A 161 -4.32 -10.27 -10.81
CA GLU A 161 -4.80 -11.30 -11.72
C GLU A 161 -5.23 -12.51 -10.90
N TYR A 162 -6.42 -13.01 -11.16
CA TYR A 162 -6.95 -14.19 -10.51
C TYR A 162 -7.20 -15.32 -11.52
N VAL A 163 -7.10 -16.55 -11.04
CA VAL A 163 -7.50 -17.76 -11.75
C VAL A 163 -8.39 -18.58 -10.81
N ALA A 164 -9.63 -18.79 -11.21
CA ALA A 164 -10.64 -19.56 -10.50
C ALA A 164 -10.95 -20.85 -11.27
N ARG A 165 -10.72 -22.01 -10.66
CA ARG A 165 -11.04 -23.32 -11.25
C ARG A 165 -12.34 -23.85 -10.69
N TYR A 166 -13.29 -24.13 -11.58
CA TYR A 166 -14.57 -24.70 -11.25
C TYR A 166 -14.67 -26.12 -11.75
N ARG A 167 -15.16 -27.01 -10.89
CA ARG A 167 -15.58 -28.34 -11.30
C ARG A 167 -17.07 -28.33 -11.56
N PHE A 168 -17.45 -28.74 -12.76
CA PHE A 168 -18.82 -28.97 -13.18
C PHE A 168 -19.15 -30.45 -13.15
N SER A 169 -20.34 -30.77 -12.64
CA SER A 169 -20.89 -32.11 -12.51
C SER A 169 -22.35 -32.13 -12.97
N GLY A 170 -22.83 -33.32 -13.32
CA GLY A 170 -24.24 -33.56 -13.63
C GLY A 170 -24.67 -34.92 -13.10
N ALA A 171 -25.77 -35.45 -13.62
CA ALA A 171 -26.30 -36.76 -13.23
C ALA A 171 -25.37 -37.95 -13.58
N SER A 172 -24.44 -37.76 -14.53
CA SER A 172 -23.43 -38.76 -14.88
C SER A 172 -22.22 -38.69 -13.93
N GLU A 173 -21.36 -39.70 -13.95
CA GLU A 173 -20.06 -39.65 -13.23
C GLU A 173 -19.04 -38.72 -13.90
N LYS A 174 -19.33 -38.19 -15.11
CA LYS A 174 -18.44 -37.29 -15.83
C LYS A 174 -18.30 -35.98 -15.07
N ARG A 175 -17.08 -35.46 -15.02
CA ARG A 175 -16.72 -34.16 -14.44
C ARG A 175 -15.91 -33.37 -15.45
N ILE A 176 -16.13 -32.05 -15.46
CA ILE A 176 -15.40 -31.12 -16.33
C ILE A 176 -14.83 -30.03 -15.45
N GLU A 177 -13.58 -29.65 -15.69
CA GLU A 177 -12.95 -28.54 -14.99
C GLU A 177 -12.73 -27.39 -15.95
N ILE A 178 -13.12 -26.18 -15.53
CA ILE A 178 -13.00 -24.95 -16.32
C ILE A 178 -12.31 -23.90 -15.46
N GLY A 179 -11.24 -23.32 -16.00
CA GLY A 179 -10.57 -22.17 -15.42
C GLY A 179 -11.13 -20.87 -15.99
N PHE A 180 -11.53 -19.96 -15.10
CA PHE A 180 -11.76 -18.55 -15.44
C PHE A 180 -10.58 -17.74 -14.94
N SER A 181 -10.09 -16.83 -15.77
CA SER A 181 -9.10 -15.85 -15.35
C SER A 181 -9.62 -14.46 -15.59
N GLY A 182 -9.21 -13.54 -14.73
CA GLY A 182 -9.58 -12.15 -14.82
C GLY A 182 -8.51 -11.26 -14.21
N ARG A 183 -8.60 -9.97 -14.51
CA ARG A 183 -7.72 -8.95 -13.97
C ARG A 183 -8.57 -7.83 -13.39
N GLN A 184 -8.24 -7.41 -12.18
CA GLN A 184 -8.89 -6.29 -11.50
C GLN A 184 -7.85 -5.24 -11.11
N PRO A 185 -8.12 -3.94 -11.32
CA PRO A 185 -7.23 -2.89 -10.86
C PRO A 185 -7.16 -2.86 -9.33
N ILE A 186 -5.97 -2.63 -8.77
CA ILE A 186 -5.80 -2.40 -7.34
C ILE A 186 -5.93 -0.91 -7.09
N ASN A 187 -6.94 -0.53 -6.31
CA ASN A 187 -7.25 0.87 -6.03
C ASN A 187 -6.36 1.47 -4.93
N GLU A 188 -5.66 0.63 -4.17
CA GLU A 188 -4.66 1.06 -3.18
C GLU A 188 -3.43 1.60 -3.90
N VAL A 189 -2.93 2.75 -3.45
CA VAL A 189 -1.79 3.47 -4.05
C VAL A 189 -0.47 3.06 -3.41
N GLY A 190 -0.52 2.48 -2.19
CA GLY A 190 0.61 1.92 -1.45
C GLY A 190 0.15 0.69 -0.69
N SER A 191 1.05 -0.27 -0.47
CA SER A 191 0.73 -1.48 0.28
C SER A 191 1.98 -2.04 0.95
N TYR A 192 1.93 -2.09 2.27
CA TYR A 192 2.91 -2.75 3.12
C TYR A 192 2.20 -3.75 4.03
N SER A 193 2.83 -4.90 4.27
CA SER A 193 2.19 -6.02 4.94
C SER A 193 3.02 -6.68 6.05
N SER A 194 2.27 -7.31 6.95
CA SER A 194 2.73 -8.01 8.14
C SER A 194 1.95 -9.31 8.27
N HIS A 195 2.63 -10.44 8.44
CA HIS A 195 1.98 -11.74 8.60
C HIS A 195 2.17 -12.23 10.02
N LEU A 196 1.08 -12.41 10.76
CA LEU A 196 1.12 -13.04 12.07
C LEU A 196 1.11 -14.57 11.91
N GLN A 197 2.14 -15.24 12.41
CA GLN A 197 2.28 -16.70 12.31
C GLN A 197 2.53 -17.29 13.69
N TYR A 198 1.91 -18.44 13.96
CA TYR A 198 2.28 -19.28 15.09
C TYR A 198 3.45 -20.21 14.72
N SER A 199 4.54 -20.15 15.49
CA SER A 199 5.67 -21.05 15.34
C SER A 199 5.50 -22.24 16.28
N GLU A 200 5.15 -23.41 15.75
CA GLU A 200 5.10 -24.65 16.55
C GLU A 200 6.46 -24.98 17.18
N LYS A 201 7.55 -24.71 16.45
CA LYS A 201 8.92 -24.95 16.90
C LYS A 201 9.28 -24.14 18.15
N ASN A 202 8.84 -22.88 18.20
CA ASN A 202 9.15 -21.97 19.30
C ASN A 202 7.99 -21.84 20.30
N GLY A 203 6.85 -22.49 20.05
CA GLY A 203 5.64 -22.41 20.85
C GLY A 203 5.09 -20.99 21.01
N ASN A 204 5.27 -20.11 20.02
CA ASN A 204 4.93 -18.69 20.15
C ASN A 204 4.50 -18.03 18.83
N TRP A 205 3.73 -16.96 18.95
CA TRP A 205 3.33 -16.06 17.87
C TRP A 205 4.45 -15.09 17.48
N GLN A 206 4.62 -14.86 16.18
CA GLN A 206 5.59 -13.92 15.65
C GLN A 206 5.06 -13.21 14.40
N PHE A 207 5.52 -11.98 14.18
CA PHE A 207 5.27 -11.27 12.93
C PHE A 207 6.40 -11.50 11.93
N LEU A 208 6.03 -11.91 10.73
CA LEU A 208 6.88 -11.87 9.54
C LEU A 208 6.65 -10.55 8.81
N ARG A 209 7.72 -9.81 8.60
CA ARG A 209 7.69 -8.49 7.97
C ARG A 209 8.00 -8.61 6.49
N ASN A 210 7.13 -8.11 5.63
CA ASN A 210 7.55 -7.82 4.27
C ASN A 210 8.60 -6.70 4.31
N ARG A 211 9.70 -6.86 3.56
CA ARG A 211 10.76 -5.84 3.48
C ARG A 211 10.61 -4.96 2.24
N GLN A 212 9.44 -5.00 1.63
CA GLN A 212 9.11 -4.29 0.41
C GLN A 212 7.75 -3.62 0.55
N THR A 213 7.64 -2.46 -0.07
CA THR A 213 6.38 -1.77 -0.35
C THR A 213 6.38 -1.30 -1.80
N VAL A 214 5.20 -1.21 -2.39
CA VAL A 214 5.01 -0.77 -3.77
C VAL A 214 4.12 0.46 -3.80
N TRP A 215 4.58 1.52 -4.47
CA TRP A 215 3.87 2.79 -4.64
C TRP A 215 3.50 3.02 -6.09
N LYS A 216 2.22 3.31 -6.33
CA LYS A 216 1.73 3.75 -7.64
C LYS A 216 2.05 5.21 -7.85
N SER A 217 2.42 5.57 -9.08
CA SER A 217 2.59 6.95 -9.52
C SER A 217 1.35 7.49 -10.25
N VAL A 218 0.24 6.76 -10.30
CA VAL A 218 -1.02 7.24 -10.87
C VAL A 218 -2.22 6.98 -9.98
N SER A 219 -3.11 7.97 -9.91
CA SER A 219 -4.41 7.88 -9.26
C SER A 219 -5.40 8.84 -9.91
N ALA A 220 -6.70 8.61 -9.71
CA ALA A 220 -7.73 9.57 -10.10
C ALA A 220 -7.59 10.91 -9.34
N ASN A 221 -7.02 10.86 -8.14
CA ASN A 221 -6.64 12.06 -7.38
C ASN A 221 -5.11 12.08 -7.20
N PRO A 222 -4.37 12.95 -7.92
CA PRO A 222 -2.92 13.05 -7.78
C PRO A 222 -2.43 13.35 -6.35
N TYR A 223 -3.24 14.01 -5.53
CA TYR A 223 -2.90 14.22 -4.12
C TYR A 223 -2.73 12.90 -3.37
N THR A 224 -3.55 11.89 -3.65
CA THR A 224 -3.41 10.56 -3.05
C THR A 224 -2.07 9.92 -3.38
N VAL A 225 -1.53 10.12 -4.60
CA VAL A 225 -0.18 9.66 -4.97
C VAL A 225 0.89 10.40 -4.15
N LEU A 226 0.76 11.72 -4.04
CA LEU A 226 1.73 12.56 -3.34
C LEU A 226 1.76 12.34 -1.82
N MET A 227 0.64 11.95 -1.21
CA MET A 227 0.55 11.68 0.23
C MET A 227 0.91 10.23 0.61
N THR A 228 0.75 9.27 -0.31
CA THR A 228 0.93 7.83 -0.01
C THR A 228 2.30 7.50 0.59
N PRO A 229 3.45 7.96 0.02
CA PRO A 229 4.76 7.70 0.62
C PRO A 229 4.87 8.19 2.06
N LEU A 230 4.21 9.31 2.38
CA LEU A 230 4.25 9.93 3.71
C LEU A 230 3.39 9.18 4.72
N GLU A 231 2.16 8.82 4.34
CA GLU A 231 1.27 8.00 5.18
C GLU A 231 1.89 6.63 5.46
N GLU A 232 2.44 5.99 4.43
CA GLU A 232 3.04 4.67 4.56
C GLU A 232 4.34 4.70 5.37
N THR A 233 5.13 5.78 5.29
CA THR A 233 6.28 5.99 6.19
C THR A 233 5.85 5.98 7.65
N LEU A 234 4.74 6.64 7.98
CA LEU A 234 4.20 6.67 9.35
C LEU A 234 3.73 5.28 9.80
N HIS A 235 2.98 4.56 8.95
CA HIS A 235 2.59 3.17 9.23
C HIS A 235 3.80 2.28 9.50
N ILE A 236 4.80 2.32 8.62
CA ILE A 236 6.01 1.51 8.76
C ILE A 236 6.76 1.85 10.05
N ALA A 237 6.93 3.14 10.34
CA ALA A 237 7.67 3.60 11.51
C ALA A 237 6.96 3.25 12.83
N LEU A 238 5.63 3.25 12.85
CA LEU A 238 4.82 2.98 14.05
C LEU A 238 4.42 1.50 14.20
N ARG A 239 4.47 0.69 13.14
CA ARG A 239 4.10 -0.75 13.11
C ARG A 239 4.62 -1.53 14.31
N GLY A 240 5.88 -1.31 14.67
CA GLY A 240 6.51 -2.07 15.75
C GLY A 240 5.78 -1.94 17.10
N TYR A 241 5.06 -0.85 17.31
CA TYR A 241 4.24 -0.64 18.51
C TYR A 241 2.90 -1.38 18.41
N THR A 242 2.23 -1.29 17.26
CA THR A 242 0.99 -2.04 16.98
C THR A 242 1.20 -3.54 17.12
N GLU A 243 2.26 -4.06 16.51
CA GLU A 243 2.58 -5.50 16.56
C GLU A 243 2.83 -6.00 17.97
N LYS A 244 3.54 -5.21 18.79
CA LYS A 244 3.76 -5.53 20.20
C LYS A 244 2.44 -5.58 20.97
N ALA A 245 1.54 -4.63 20.71
CA ALA A 245 0.23 -4.58 21.35
C ALA A 245 -0.66 -5.78 20.94
N ILE A 246 -0.64 -6.16 19.65
CA ILE A 246 -1.32 -7.35 19.15
C ILE A 246 -0.75 -8.62 19.82
N LEU A 247 0.57 -8.80 19.82
CA LEU A 247 1.21 -9.97 20.43
C LEU A 247 0.88 -10.05 21.93
N ALA A 248 0.97 -8.94 22.65
CA ALA A 248 0.62 -8.90 24.07
C ALA A 248 -0.85 -9.31 24.31
N ALA A 249 -1.78 -8.81 23.48
CA ALA A 249 -3.19 -9.16 23.58
C ALA A 249 -3.48 -10.63 23.24
N VAL A 250 -2.80 -11.20 22.24
CA VAL A 250 -2.93 -12.61 21.86
C VAL A 250 -2.33 -13.52 22.96
N ILE A 251 -1.13 -13.21 23.46
CA ILE A 251 -0.43 -14.01 24.48
C ILE A 251 -1.13 -13.96 25.85
N ALA A 252 -1.79 -12.84 26.18
CA ALA A 252 -2.52 -12.71 27.45
C ALA A 252 -3.74 -13.64 27.55
N ARG A 253 -4.17 -14.27 26.44
CA ARG A 253 -5.28 -15.23 26.45
C ARG A 253 -4.85 -16.55 27.09
N LYS A 254 -5.74 -17.11 27.91
CA LYS A 254 -5.48 -18.35 28.68
C LYS A 254 -5.56 -19.63 27.82
N GLU A 255 -6.32 -19.57 26.74
CA GLU A 255 -6.53 -20.67 25.79
C GLU A 255 -6.00 -20.27 24.42
N PHE A 256 -5.68 -21.27 23.58
CA PHE A 256 -5.22 -21.01 22.23
C PHE A 256 -6.36 -20.35 21.43
N PRO A 257 -6.18 -19.10 20.95
CA PRO A 257 -7.26 -18.37 20.33
C PRO A 257 -7.63 -18.97 18.98
N SER A 258 -8.93 -18.95 18.67
CA SER A 258 -9.44 -19.24 17.34
C SER A 258 -8.97 -18.19 16.32
N LEU A 259 -9.05 -18.53 15.03
CA LEU A 259 -8.69 -17.60 13.95
C LEU A 259 -9.51 -16.30 14.01
N GLN A 260 -10.81 -16.40 14.28
CA GLN A 260 -11.69 -15.25 14.41
C GLN A 260 -11.25 -14.34 15.56
N GLU A 261 -10.90 -14.90 16.72
CA GLU A 261 -10.45 -14.13 17.86
C GLU A 261 -9.11 -13.41 17.61
N ILE A 262 -8.24 -14.00 16.79
CA ILE A 262 -7.00 -13.35 16.35
C ILE A 262 -7.34 -12.21 15.39
N GLN A 263 -8.24 -12.43 14.43
CA GLN A 263 -8.70 -11.42 13.49
C GLN A 263 -9.31 -10.21 14.23
N ASP A 264 -10.18 -10.44 15.21
CA ASP A 264 -10.81 -9.37 16.00
C ASP A 264 -9.76 -8.51 16.74
N VAL A 265 -8.73 -9.15 17.32
CA VAL A 265 -7.62 -8.45 18.00
C VAL A 265 -6.80 -7.63 16.99
N VAL A 266 -6.49 -8.21 15.83
CA VAL A 266 -5.72 -7.53 14.78
C VAL A 266 -6.51 -6.32 14.25
N GLU A 267 -7.79 -6.49 13.91
CA GLU A 267 -8.65 -5.43 13.40
C GLU A 267 -8.82 -4.27 14.40
N GLU A 268 -8.94 -4.60 15.68
CA GLU A 268 -8.99 -3.60 16.73
C GLU A 268 -7.72 -2.74 16.77
N TRP A 269 -6.55 -3.37 16.83
CA TRP A 269 -5.28 -2.65 16.90
C TRP A 269 -4.93 -1.91 15.62
N LEU A 270 -5.28 -2.47 14.45
CA LEU A 270 -5.14 -1.78 13.18
C LEU A 270 -5.98 -0.50 13.15
N ALA A 271 -7.21 -0.52 13.68
CA ALA A 271 -8.02 0.69 13.74
C ALA A 271 -7.43 1.76 14.68
N VAL A 272 -6.73 1.36 15.74
CA VAL A 272 -5.98 2.29 16.60
C VAL A 272 -4.81 2.90 15.84
N GLU A 273 -4.02 2.08 15.14
CA GLU A 273 -2.92 2.56 14.30
C GLU A 273 -3.40 3.53 13.21
N GLU A 274 -4.43 3.13 12.44
CA GLU A 274 -5.07 3.95 11.40
C GLU A 274 -5.57 5.29 11.92
N ALA A 275 -6.08 5.32 13.16
CA ALA A 275 -6.49 6.57 13.79
C ALA A 275 -5.30 7.49 14.06
N ILE A 276 -4.23 6.96 14.66
CA ILE A 276 -3.03 7.72 15.00
C ILE A 276 -2.33 8.20 13.75
N VAL A 277 -2.07 7.30 12.79
CA VAL A 277 -1.46 7.66 11.51
C VAL A 277 -2.35 8.64 10.76
N GLY A 278 -3.66 8.39 10.64
CA GLY A 278 -4.58 9.30 9.97
C GLY A 278 -4.64 10.70 10.59
N GLY A 279 -4.56 10.79 11.92
CA GLY A 279 -4.48 12.07 12.62
C GLY A 279 -3.14 12.79 12.40
N LEU A 280 -2.02 12.06 12.34
CA LEU A 280 -0.71 12.63 11.99
C LEU A 280 -0.70 13.12 10.54
N VAL A 281 -1.23 12.32 9.62
CA VAL A 281 -1.42 12.68 8.20
C VAL A 281 -2.20 13.97 8.09
N TYR A 282 -3.33 14.08 8.80
CA TYR A 282 -4.18 15.27 8.79
C TYR A 282 -3.43 16.57 9.12
N PHE A 283 -2.55 16.55 10.13
CA PHE A 283 -1.81 17.75 10.55
C PHE A 283 -0.50 17.98 9.78
N LEU A 284 0.13 16.92 9.28
CA LEU A 284 1.49 16.98 8.77
C LEU A 284 1.55 17.02 7.25
N VAL A 285 0.81 16.13 6.60
CA VAL A 285 1.02 15.81 5.19
C VAL A 285 0.60 16.97 4.28
N PRO A 286 -0.58 17.60 4.43
CA PRO A 286 -0.95 18.76 3.62
C PRO A 286 0.15 19.82 3.56
N ASP A 287 0.73 20.20 4.70
CA ASP A 287 1.77 21.21 4.78
C ASP A 287 3.09 20.76 4.13
N VAL A 288 3.47 19.48 4.30
CA VAL A 288 4.66 18.91 3.64
C VAL A 288 4.51 18.97 2.13
N VAL A 289 3.34 18.60 1.58
CA VAL A 289 3.06 18.63 0.14
C VAL A 289 2.98 20.07 -0.37
N ILE A 290 2.21 20.95 0.29
CA ILE A 290 2.00 22.36 -0.13
C ILE A 290 3.33 23.13 -0.16
N LYS A 291 4.26 22.84 0.76
CA LYS A 291 5.61 23.44 0.74
C LYS A 291 6.38 23.16 -0.56
N ARG A 292 6.10 22.04 -1.25
CA ARG A 292 6.73 21.64 -2.53
C ARG A 292 5.89 21.96 -3.74
N ILE A 293 4.57 22.01 -3.57
CA ILE A 293 3.61 22.30 -4.62
C ILE A 293 2.59 23.32 -4.08
N PRO A 294 2.94 24.62 -4.04
CA PRO A 294 2.08 25.65 -3.44
C PRO A 294 0.72 25.80 -4.13
N ASP A 295 0.66 25.48 -5.42
CA ASP A 295 -0.54 25.57 -6.25
C ASP A 295 -1.40 24.28 -6.21
N LEU A 296 -1.15 23.37 -5.27
CA LEU A 296 -1.95 22.15 -5.10
C LEU A 296 -3.42 22.52 -4.84
N PRO A 297 -4.38 21.99 -5.65
CA PRO A 297 -5.79 22.27 -5.43
C PRO A 297 -6.27 21.76 -4.06
N ARG A 298 -6.83 22.65 -3.24
CA ARG A 298 -7.36 22.29 -1.91
C ARG A 298 -8.50 21.27 -1.98
N GLU A 299 -9.26 21.30 -3.07
CA GLU A 299 -10.32 20.33 -3.38
C GLU A 299 -9.81 18.89 -3.47
N TRP A 300 -8.57 18.67 -3.91
CA TRP A 300 -7.96 17.34 -3.95
C TRP A 300 -7.64 16.81 -2.55
N ILE A 301 -7.23 17.68 -1.64
CA ILE A 301 -7.03 17.33 -0.22
C ILE A 301 -8.36 16.97 0.43
N GLN A 302 -9.40 17.79 0.19
CA GLN A 302 -10.73 17.54 0.76
C GLN A 302 -11.36 16.25 0.23
N ALA A 303 -11.25 15.98 -1.08
CA ALA A 303 -11.79 14.76 -1.68
C ALA A 303 -11.15 13.48 -1.12
N ASP A 304 -9.86 13.52 -0.78
CA ASP A 304 -9.16 12.39 -0.14
C ASP A 304 -9.72 12.15 1.28
N LEU A 305 -9.87 13.21 2.08
CA LEU A 305 -10.45 13.14 3.42
C LEU A 305 -11.90 12.60 3.40
N ASP A 306 -12.72 13.10 2.48
CA ASP A 306 -14.13 12.67 2.32
C ASP A 306 -14.22 11.20 1.91
N THR A 307 -13.24 10.71 1.14
CA THR A 307 -13.15 9.30 0.76
C THR A 307 -12.79 8.44 1.95
N LYS A 308 -11.77 8.83 2.73
CA LYS A 308 -11.35 8.11 3.95
C LYS A 308 -12.47 8.04 4.99
N ALA A 309 -13.24 9.11 5.18
CA ALA A 309 -14.33 9.13 6.16
C ALA A 309 -15.43 8.06 5.95
N LYS A 310 -15.50 7.43 4.76
CA LYS A 310 -16.47 6.38 4.43
C LYS A 310 -16.09 4.98 4.92
N PHE A 311 -14.82 4.74 5.27
CA PHE A 311 -14.38 3.39 5.65
C PHE A 311 -14.47 3.16 7.17
N PRO A 312 -14.97 1.99 7.63
CA PRO A 312 -15.09 1.65 9.05
C PRO A 312 -13.78 1.71 9.85
N LYS A 313 -12.65 1.50 9.19
CA LYS A 313 -11.32 1.57 9.82
C LYS A 313 -10.98 2.96 10.34
N TYR A 314 -11.55 4.03 9.77
CA TYR A 314 -11.33 5.42 10.22
C TYR A 314 -12.31 5.90 11.30
N ARG A 315 -13.07 5.00 11.95
CA ARG A 315 -14.05 5.35 13.00
C ARG A 315 -13.50 6.21 14.15
N PHE A 316 -12.20 6.12 14.43
CA PHE A 316 -11.55 6.87 15.51
C PHE A 316 -10.82 8.15 15.02
N LEU A 317 -10.81 8.42 13.72
CA LEU A 317 -10.05 9.54 13.14
C LEU A 317 -10.39 10.91 13.77
N PRO A 318 -11.68 11.29 13.99
CA PRO A 318 -12.00 12.57 14.62
C PRO A 318 -11.41 12.72 16.03
N LYS A 319 -11.36 11.62 16.79
CA LYS A 319 -10.79 11.61 18.15
C LYS A 319 -9.28 11.69 18.11
N ALA A 320 -8.63 10.99 17.19
CA ALA A 320 -7.18 11.09 17.00
C ALA A 320 -6.76 12.51 16.59
N ILE A 321 -7.52 13.17 15.71
CA ILE A 321 -7.29 14.58 15.35
C ILE A 321 -7.37 15.48 16.60
N LYS A 322 -8.40 15.29 17.44
CA LYS A 322 -8.54 16.05 18.70
C LYS A 322 -7.37 15.79 19.64
N MET A 323 -6.95 14.54 19.78
CA MET A 323 -5.83 14.12 20.62
C MET A 323 -4.53 14.78 20.15
N ILE A 324 -4.19 14.64 18.87
CA ILE A 324 -2.95 15.19 18.31
C ILE A 324 -2.92 16.71 18.37
N LYS A 325 -4.08 17.37 18.22
CA LYS A 325 -4.20 18.82 18.44
C LYS A 325 -3.84 19.22 19.88
N GLY A 326 -4.21 18.39 20.86
CA GLY A 326 -3.99 18.66 22.28
C GLY A 326 -2.55 18.38 22.74
N TYR A 327 -1.97 17.25 22.32
CA TYR A 327 -0.64 16.82 22.75
C TYR A 327 0.49 17.29 21.81
N GLY A 328 0.17 17.55 20.54
CA GLY A 328 1.17 17.81 19.49
C GLY A 328 1.70 16.52 18.85
N LEU A 329 2.39 16.67 17.71
CA LEU A 329 2.84 15.55 16.87
C LEU A 329 3.78 14.59 17.60
N LYS A 330 4.90 15.11 18.12
CA LYS A 330 5.96 14.29 18.74
C LYS A 330 5.47 13.59 20.01
N GLU A 331 4.70 14.29 20.83
CA GLU A 331 4.16 13.73 22.06
C GLU A 331 3.12 12.63 21.79
N SER A 332 2.29 12.80 20.76
CA SER A 332 1.32 11.76 20.37
C SER A 332 2.02 10.49 19.86
N ILE A 333 3.10 10.65 19.09
CA ILE A 333 3.95 9.54 18.65
C ILE A 333 4.62 8.86 19.86
N HIS A 334 5.14 9.65 20.79
CA HIS A 334 5.78 9.16 22.00
C HIS A 334 4.81 8.36 22.87
N LEU A 335 3.63 8.91 23.14
CA LEU A 335 2.55 8.27 23.89
C LEU A 335 2.17 6.94 23.25
N TYR A 336 1.94 6.91 21.94
CA TYR A 336 1.61 5.67 21.24
C TYR A 336 2.75 4.66 21.30
N GLY A 337 3.99 5.10 21.13
CA GLY A 337 5.16 4.23 21.16
C GLY A 337 5.47 3.62 22.52
N GLN A 338 5.17 4.35 23.60
CA GLN A 338 5.35 3.87 24.97
C GLN A 338 4.17 3.02 25.46
N ASP A 339 2.95 3.49 25.22
CA ASP A 339 1.73 2.86 25.72
C ASP A 339 0.59 2.92 24.67
N PRO A 340 0.58 1.96 23.72
CA PRO A 340 -0.53 1.80 22.78
C PRO A 340 -1.89 1.60 23.48
N VAL A 341 -1.91 1.02 24.68
CA VAL A 341 -3.14 0.75 25.44
C VAL A 341 -3.73 2.05 25.98
N ALA A 342 -2.91 2.92 26.58
CA ALA A 342 -3.35 4.26 26.99
C ALA A 342 -3.90 5.05 25.80
N THR A 343 -3.22 5.00 24.65
CA THR A 343 -3.70 5.64 23.42
C THR A 343 -5.06 5.08 22.99
N ARG A 344 -5.22 3.75 22.97
CA ARG A 344 -6.50 3.10 22.68
C ARG A 344 -7.60 3.55 23.64
N HIS A 345 -7.31 3.71 24.93
CA HIS A 345 -8.29 4.21 25.90
C HIS A 345 -8.77 5.62 25.57
N LEU A 346 -7.85 6.55 25.28
CA LEU A 346 -8.18 7.92 24.88
C LEU A 346 -9.06 7.96 23.62
N LEU A 347 -8.80 7.08 22.65
CA LEU A 347 -9.63 6.96 21.44
C LEU A 347 -11.02 6.36 21.73
N ASN A 348 -11.20 5.63 22.81
CA ASN A 348 -12.48 5.01 23.18
C ASN A 348 -13.30 5.83 24.18
N GLU A 349 -12.76 6.90 24.77
CA GLU A 349 -13.52 7.73 25.72
C GLU A 349 -14.81 8.30 25.09
N PRO A 350 -15.96 8.24 25.81
CA PRO A 350 -17.19 8.85 25.35
C PRO A 350 -17.04 10.39 25.28
N THR A 351 -17.53 10.98 24.19
CA THR A 351 -17.43 12.42 23.90
C THR A 351 -18.37 13.29 24.72
#